data_AF-A0A7C3ULZ7-F1
#
_entry.id   AF-A0A7C3ULZ7-F1
#
_cell.length_a   1.000
_cell.length_b   1.000
_cell.length_c   1.000
_cell.angle_alpha   90.00
_cell.angle_beta   90.00
_cell.angle_gamma   90.00
#
_symmetry.space_group_name_H-M   'P 1'
#
loop_
_entity.id
_entity.type
_entity.pdbx_description
1 polymer ?
#
loop_
_entity_poly.entity_id
_entity_poly.type
_entity_poly.pdbx_seq_one_letter_code
_entity_poly.pdbx_strand_id
1 'polypeptide(L)'
;MPFDVVTNEELCGVPAYKAFAGMLITAAVGVRLGARPILQPLFCYSPEVMVNGQMEDDYVDYNAAKVRVLREIVDAPVWPGAPIGFLTHSEDRVQSSLTTALHAMLAASLDVDAITIASSDEAYSRGPITAAARIDTLRATREAFRFLGATAVSPGPRADFWQERLLAGIEQVLKDVLVVGGFVPAMYQGVLGNREDGAYPGRAGANTVAERATAC
;
A
#
# COMPACT_ATOMS: atom_id res chain seq x y z
N MET A 1 -12.23 -8.82 -15.17
CA MET A 1 -12.80 -7.88 -14.17
C MET A 1 -11.65 -7.10 -13.54
N PRO A 2 -11.77 -5.79 -13.25
CA PRO A 2 -10.81 -5.09 -12.41
C PRO A 2 -10.71 -5.78 -11.04
N PHE A 3 -9.51 -5.88 -10.48
CA PHE A 3 -9.27 -6.57 -9.22
C PHE A 3 -8.18 -5.84 -8.42
N ASP A 4 -8.54 -5.33 -7.25
CA ASP A 4 -7.64 -4.58 -6.40
C ASP A 4 -6.75 -5.52 -5.58
N VAL A 5 -5.47 -5.22 -5.51
CA VAL A 5 -4.52 -5.96 -4.67
C VAL A 5 -3.90 -4.99 -3.67
N VAL A 6 -4.42 -5.04 -2.44
CA VAL A 6 -4.05 -4.14 -1.34
C VAL A 6 -2.82 -4.64 -0.61
N THR A 7 -2.03 -3.71 -0.05
CA THR A 7 -0.90 -4.02 0.84
C THR A 7 -1.21 -3.68 2.30
N ASN A 8 -2.45 -3.89 2.76
CA ASN A 8 -2.91 -3.57 4.11
C ASN A 8 -2.09 -4.23 5.23
N GLU A 9 -1.34 -5.28 4.90
CA GLU A 9 -0.41 -5.95 5.80
C GLU A 9 0.63 -4.97 6.38
N GLU A 10 1.00 -3.91 5.66
CA GLU A 10 1.93 -2.91 6.18
C GLU A 10 1.34 -2.16 7.39
N LEU A 11 0.00 -1.98 7.47
CA LEU A 11 -0.66 -1.39 8.64
C LEU A 11 -0.46 -2.23 9.91
N CYS A 12 -0.25 -3.53 9.75
CA CYS A 12 0.02 -4.45 10.85
C CYS A 12 1.50 -4.52 11.23
N GLY A 13 2.39 -3.88 10.47
CA GLY A 13 3.84 -3.91 10.68
C GLY A 13 4.61 -4.79 9.69
N VAL A 14 3.95 -5.36 8.68
CA VAL A 14 4.67 -6.13 7.66
C VAL A 14 5.54 -5.20 6.82
N PRO A 15 6.84 -5.50 6.65
CA PRO A 15 7.69 -4.69 5.80
C PRO A 15 7.17 -4.59 4.37
N ALA A 16 7.25 -3.40 3.77
CA ALA A 16 6.70 -3.11 2.45
C ALA A 16 7.14 -4.12 1.38
N TYR A 17 8.41 -4.55 1.39
CA TYR A 17 8.92 -5.51 0.41
C TYR A 17 8.27 -6.91 0.51
N LYS A 18 7.87 -7.36 1.71
CA LYS A 18 7.12 -8.62 1.89
C LYS A 18 5.68 -8.47 1.39
N ALA A 19 5.02 -7.37 1.76
CA ALA A 19 3.66 -7.07 1.32
C ALA A 19 3.60 -6.94 -0.21
N PHE A 20 4.59 -6.29 -0.82
CA PHE A 20 4.69 -6.12 -2.27
C PHE A 20 4.93 -7.44 -2.99
N ALA A 21 5.75 -8.33 -2.44
CA ALA A 21 5.91 -9.68 -3.00
C ALA A 21 4.57 -10.45 -3.01
N GLY A 22 3.81 -10.38 -1.92
CA GLY A 22 2.46 -10.97 -1.84
C GLY A 22 1.48 -10.35 -2.86
N MET A 23 1.52 -9.02 -3.00
CA MET A 23 0.74 -8.29 -3.99
C MET A 23 1.08 -8.74 -5.43
N LEU A 24 2.36 -8.84 -5.77
CA LEU A 24 2.80 -9.25 -7.10
C LEU A 24 2.42 -10.69 -7.44
N ILE A 25 2.52 -11.61 -6.48
CA ILE A 25 2.05 -12.99 -6.66
C ILE A 25 0.55 -13.00 -6.94
N THR A 26 -0.23 -12.25 -6.16
CA THR A 26 -1.69 -12.18 -6.30
C THR A 26 -2.09 -11.54 -7.63
N ALA A 27 -1.41 -10.46 -8.04
CA ALA A 27 -1.59 -9.82 -9.34
C ALA A 27 -1.32 -10.81 -10.49
N ALA A 28 -0.23 -11.59 -10.40
CA ALA A 28 0.11 -12.61 -11.40
C ALA A 28 -0.93 -13.74 -11.49
N VAL A 29 -1.50 -14.16 -10.35
CA VAL A 29 -2.63 -15.10 -10.32
C VAL A 29 -3.86 -14.47 -10.99
N GLY A 30 -4.19 -13.23 -10.67
CA GLY A 30 -5.30 -12.49 -11.27
C GLY A 30 -5.19 -12.43 -12.80
N VAL A 31 -4.01 -12.09 -13.33
CA VAL A 31 -3.76 -12.05 -14.79
C VAL A 31 -4.00 -13.43 -15.41
N ARG A 32 -3.51 -14.52 -14.80
CA ARG A 32 -3.75 -15.89 -15.30
C ARG A 32 -5.23 -16.27 -15.32
N LEU A 33 -6.03 -15.67 -14.45
CA LEU A 33 -7.49 -15.86 -14.40
C LEU A 33 -8.27 -14.89 -15.30
N GLY A 34 -7.59 -14.08 -16.13
CA GLY A 34 -8.20 -13.10 -17.02
C GLY A 34 -8.67 -11.81 -16.32
N ALA A 35 -8.17 -11.54 -15.11
CA ALA A 35 -8.38 -10.28 -14.42
C ALA A 35 -7.40 -9.19 -14.89
N ARG A 36 -7.69 -7.94 -14.54
CA ARG A 36 -6.82 -6.78 -14.76
C ARG A 36 -6.49 -6.19 -13.39
N PRO A 37 -5.33 -6.53 -12.81
CA PRO A 37 -4.99 -6.10 -11.46
C PRO A 37 -4.73 -4.60 -11.41
N ILE A 38 -5.10 -3.98 -10.29
CA ILE A 38 -4.71 -2.61 -9.93
C ILE A 38 -3.90 -2.72 -8.64
N LEU A 39 -2.67 -2.22 -8.67
CA LEU A 39 -1.77 -2.29 -7.53
C LEU A 39 -2.13 -1.20 -6.54
N GLN A 40 -2.36 -1.55 -5.27
CA GLN A 40 -2.70 -0.58 -4.24
C GLN A 40 -1.61 -0.50 -3.15
N PRO A 41 -0.45 0.13 -3.43
CA PRO A 41 0.55 0.37 -2.41
C PRO A 41 0.02 1.35 -1.37
N LEU A 42 0.32 1.08 -0.11
CA LEU A 42 0.02 2.03 0.96
C LEU A 42 0.97 3.23 0.94
N PHE A 43 0.42 4.43 1.10
CA PHE A 43 1.21 5.60 1.49
C PHE A 43 1.10 5.72 3.01
N CYS A 44 2.01 5.04 3.72
CA CYS A 44 1.84 4.75 5.13
C CYS A 44 3.06 5.13 5.98
N TYR A 45 2.78 5.83 7.08
CA TYR A 45 3.65 5.84 8.26
C TYR A 45 3.29 4.64 9.15
N SER A 46 3.57 3.44 8.65
CA SER A 46 3.22 2.17 9.31
C SER A 46 4.02 1.92 10.59
N PRO A 47 3.62 0.96 11.46
CA PRO A 47 4.40 0.62 12.65
C PRO A 47 5.86 0.26 12.34
N GLU A 48 6.10 -0.47 11.25
CA GLU A 48 7.45 -0.81 10.80
C GLU A 48 8.26 0.45 10.46
N VAL A 49 7.65 1.35 9.68
CA VAL A 49 8.26 2.63 9.31
C VAL A 49 8.56 3.51 10.52
N MET A 50 7.66 3.53 11.50
CA MET A 50 7.80 4.29 12.74
C MET A 50 8.95 3.78 13.60
N VAL A 51 9.12 2.45 13.68
CA VAL A 51 10.16 1.81 14.49
C VAL A 51 11.54 1.95 13.84
N ASN A 52 11.60 1.85 12.52
CA ASN A 52 12.85 1.79 11.77
C ASN A 52 13.27 3.13 11.11
N GLY A 53 12.43 4.17 11.21
CA GLY A 53 12.79 5.55 10.86
C GLY A 53 12.86 5.85 9.35
N GLN A 54 12.18 5.06 8.51
CA GLN A 54 12.25 5.22 7.04
C GLN A 54 11.72 6.59 6.57
N MET A 55 10.82 7.18 7.35
CA MET A 55 10.18 8.48 7.08
C MET A 55 10.41 9.48 8.22
N GLU A 56 11.50 9.34 8.98
CA GLU A 56 11.84 10.27 10.07
C GLU A 56 12.18 11.68 9.54
N ASP A 57 12.80 11.73 8.36
CA ASP A 57 13.21 12.97 7.69
C ASP A 57 12.06 13.60 6.89
N ASP A 58 11.42 12.80 6.05
CA ASP A 58 10.30 13.22 5.20
C ASP A 58 9.35 12.07 4.87
N TYR A 59 8.15 12.41 4.40
CA TYR A 59 7.15 11.44 3.94
C TYR A 59 7.19 11.16 2.42
N VAL A 60 8.12 11.78 1.70
CA VAL A 60 8.20 11.78 0.24
C VAL A 60 8.98 10.59 -0.26
N ASP A 61 10.22 10.43 0.19
CA ASP A 61 11.21 9.56 -0.46
C ASP A 61 10.84 8.08 -0.37
N TYR A 62 10.38 7.63 0.80
CA TYR A 62 9.96 6.24 0.98
C TYR A 62 8.71 5.89 0.16
N ASN A 63 7.71 6.77 0.14
CA ASN A 63 6.50 6.56 -0.66
C ASN A 63 6.77 6.64 -2.17
N ALA A 64 7.64 7.55 -2.59
CA ALA A 64 8.06 7.65 -3.99
C ALA A 64 8.79 6.39 -4.43
N ALA A 65 9.70 5.87 -3.61
CA ALA A 65 10.39 4.61 -3.86
C ALA A 65 9.43 3.43 -4.06
N LYS A 66 8.36 3.37 -3.26
CA LYS A 66 7.30 2.36 -3.40
C LYS A 66 6.57 2.43 -4.74
N VAL A 67 6.29 3.61 -5.26
CA VAL A 67 5.68 3.73 -6.61
C VAL A 67 6.68 3.35 -7.70
N ARG A 68 7.92 3.84 -7.59
CA ARG A 68 8.97 3.58 -8.58
C ARG A 68 9.28 2.10 -8.72
N VAL A 69 9.43 1.37 -7.60
CA VAL A 69 9.72 -0.06 -7.64
C VAL A 69 8.61 -0.87 -8.29
N LEU A 70 7.34 -0.51 -8.08
CA LEU A 70 6.23 -1.21 -8.72
C LEU A 70 6.21 -1.01 -10.22
N ARG A 71 6.44 0.22 -10.68
CA ARG A 71 6.53 0.54 -12.12
C ARG A 71 7.75 -0.10 -12.79
N GLU A 72 8.82 -0.30 -12.05
CA GLU A 72 9.99 -1.01 -12.54
C GLU A 72 9.70 -2.51 -12.73
N ILE A 73 8.92 -3.11 -11.84
CA ILE A 73 8.63 -4.55 -11.85
C ILE A 73 7.53 -4.91 -12.84
N VAL A 74 6.44 -4.13 -12.91
CA VAL A 74 5.25 -4.49 -13.69
C VAL A 74 4.56 -3.27 -14.28
N ASP A 75 4.11 -3.41 -15.53
CA ASP A 75 3.22 -2.46 -16.19
C ASP A 75 1.77 -2.71 -15.75
N ALA A 76 1.36 -2.02 -14.68
CA ALA A 76 0.00 -2.07 -14.14
C ALA A 76 -0.39 -0.71 -13.54
N PRO A 77 -1.70 -0.37 -13.53
CA PRO A 77 -2.17 0.83 -12.85
C PRO A 77 -1.82 0.81 -11.37
N VAL A 78 -1.35 1.94 -10.86
CA VAL A 78 -1.03 2.16 -9.45
C VAL A 78 -2.09 3.05 -8.84
N TRP A 79 -2.74 2.57 -7.79
CA TRP A 79 -3.78 3.29 -7.07
C TRP A 79 -3.52 3.17 -5.57
N PRO A 80 -2.90 4.17 -4.91
CA PRO A 80 -2.84 4.23 -3.45
C PRO A 80 -4.28 4.33 -2.89
N GLY A 81 -4.90 3.17 -2.66
CA GLY A 81 -6.36 3.00 -2.64
C GLY A 81 -6.91 2.37 -1.36
N ALA A 82 -6.06 1.74 -0.55
CA ALA A 82 -6.30 1.64 0.88
C ALA A 82 -6.09 3.05 1.46
N PRO A 83 -7.17 3.78 1.80
CA PRO A 83 -7.23 5.23 1.66
C PRO A 83 -6.02 5.94 2.25
N ILE A 84 -5.44 6.89 1.51
CA ILE A 84 -4.33 7.69 2.01
C ILE A 84 -4.74 8.32 3.35
N GLY A 85 -3.98 8.02 4.41
CA GLY A 85 -4.23 8.47 5.78
C GLY A 85 -5.06 7.54 6.66
N PHE A 86 -5.50 6.39 6.13
CA PHE A 86 -6.20 5.38 6.91
C PHE A 86 -5.25 4.71 7.90
N LEU A 87 -5.42 4.97 9.20
CA LEU A 87 -4.59 4.47 10.31
C LEU A 87 -3.08 4.81 10.22
N THR A 88 -2.70 5.74 9.36
CA THR A 88 -1.28 6.03 9.07
C THR A 88 -0.88 7.45 9.42
N HIS A 89 -1.78 8.29 9.94
CA HIS A 89 -1.50 9.68 10.30
C HIS A 89 -1.82 9.97 11.77
N SER A 90 -1.47 11.17 12.21
CA SER A 90 -1.78 11.70 13.54
C SER A 90 -3.28 11.64 13.85
N GLU A 91 -3.62 11.40 15.11
CA GLU A 91 -5.01 11.50 15.59
C GLU A 91 -5.50 12.96 15.63
N ASP A 92 -4.59 13.93 15.58
CA ASP A 92 -4.96 15.34 15.46
C ASP A 92 -5.63 15.61 14.12
N ARG A 93 -6.86 16.13 14.17
CA ARG A 93 -7.71 16.37 13.00
C ARG A 93 -7.06 17.25 11.94
N VAL A 94 -6.31 18.28 12.35
CA VAL A 94 -5.69 19.24 11.43
C VAL A 94 -4.49 18.58 10.75
N GLN A 95 -3.62 17.95 11.54
CA GLN A 95 -2.47 17.22 11.01
C GLN A 95 -2.92 16.08 10.10
N SER A 96 -3.94 15.31 10.48
CA SER A 96 -4.51 14.23 9.66
C SER A 96 -4.99 14.75 8.30
N SER A 97 -5.80 15.81 8.29
CA SER A 97 -6.31 16.41 7.05
C SER A 97 -5.19 16.95 6.16
N LEU A 98 -4.22 17.64 6.75
CA LEU A 98 -3.08 18.23 6.04
C LEU A 98 -2.18 17.13 5.45
N THR A 99 -1.78 16.15 6.26
CA THR A 99 -0.87 15.10 5.84
C THR A 99 -1.52 14.19 4.78
N THR A 100 -2.83 13.92 4.87
CA THR A 100 -3.56 13.23 3.80
C THR A 100 -3.57 14.03 2.50
N ALA A 101 -3.82 15.34 2.57
CA ALA A 101 -3.79 16.21 1.39
C ALA A 101 -2.39 16.26 0.74
N LEU A 102 -1.33 16.33 1.53
CA LEU A 102 0.05 16.34 1.05
C LEU A 102 0.47 15.00 0.43
N HIS A 103 0.02 13.87 0.99
CA HIS A 103 0.26 12.56 0.38
C HIS A 103 -0.53 12.36 -0.92
N ALA A 104 -1.77 12.85 -1.00
CA ALA A 104 -2.53 12.83 -2.25
C ALA A 104 -1.85 13.69 -3.32
N MET A 105 -1.31 14.84 -2.93
CA MET A 105 -0.50 15.72 -3.77
C MET A 105 0.81 15.06 -4.25
N LEU A 106 1.50 14.33 -3.37
CA LEU A 106 2.66 13.51 -3.73
C LEU A 106 2.28 12.41 -4.72
N ALA A 107 1.20 11.67 -4.45
CA ALA A 107 0.72 10.60 -5.31
C ALA A 107 0.41 11.13 -6.73
N ALA A 108 -0.25 12.30 -6.82
CA ALA A 108 -0.49 12.98 -8.09
C ALA A 108 0.83 13.41 -8.78
N SER A 109 1.81 13.92 -8.02
CA SER A 109 3.14 14.27 -8.55
C SER A 109 3.93 13.07 -9.05
N LEU A 110 3.60 11.87 -8.56
CA LEU A 110 4.16 10.60 -9.01
C LEU A 110 3.34 10.00 -10.17
N ASP A 111 2.37 10.72 -10.74
CA ASP A 111 1.53 10.28 -11.86
C ASP A 111 0.77 8.97 -11.61
N VAL A 112 0.36 8.67 -10.37
CA VAL A 112 -0.45 7.46 -10.10
C VAL A 112 -1.82 7.55 -10.80
N ASP A 113 -2.42 6.40 -11.12
CA ASP A 113 -3.62 6.32 -11.95
C ASP A 113 -4.91 6.71 -11.20
N ALA A 114 -4.94 6.51 -9.89
CA ALA A 114 -6.06 6.87 -9.04
C ALA A 114 -5.61 7.09 -7.59
N ILE A 115 -6.41 7.81 -6.80
CA ILE A 115 -6.16 8.09 -5.39
C ILE A 115 -7.47 7.94 -4.62
N THR A 116 -7.42 7.24 -3.48
CA THR A 116 -8.47 7.31 -2.45
C THR A 116 -7.89 7.97 -1.22
N ILE A 117 -8.66 8.83 -0.55
CA ILE A 117 -8.24 9.53 0.66
C ILE A 117 -9.14 9.18 1.83
N ALA A 118 -8.54 9.11 3.02
CA ALA A 118 -9.23 8.87 4.29
C ALA A 118 -9.85 10.16 4.84
N SER A 119 -10.91 10.06 5.65
CA SER A 119 -11.36 11.19 6.46
C SER A 119 -10.39 11.44 7.62
N SER A 120 -10.40 12.66 8.18
CA SER A 120 -9.45 13.03 9.23
C SER A 120 -9.60 12.20 10.52
N ASP A 121 -10.77 11.60 10.74
CA ASP A 121 -11.08 10.72 11.88
C ASP A 121 -10.79 9.23 11.60
N GLU A 122 -10.45 8.84 10.36
CA GLU A 122 -10.03 7.46 10.01
C GLU A 122 -8.60 7.12 10.47
N ALA A 123 -7.81 8.11 10.89
CA ALA A 123 -6.52 7.89 11.54
C ALA A 123 -6.65 7.17 12.89
N TYR A 124 -7.82 7.25 13.54
CA TYR A 124 -8.04 6.70 14.89
C TYR A 124 -9.42 6.09 15.16
N SER A 125 -10.35 6.13 14.19
CA SER A 125 -11.79 5.93 14.41
C SER A 125 -12.14 4.67 15.24
N ARG A 126 -12.38 4.88 16.54
CA ARG A 126 -13.17 4.00 17.43
C ARG A 126 -14.67 4.33 17.38
N GLY A 127 -15.08 5.27 16.51
CA GLY A 127 -16.44 5.78 16.38
C GLY A 127 -16.82 6.04 14.91
N PRO A 128 -18.07 6.40 14.62
CA PRO A 128 -18.51 6.58 13.24
C PRO A 128 -17.81 7.76 12.57
N ILE A 129 -17.36 7.57 11.33
CA ILE A 129 -16.82 8.62 10.48
C ILE A 129 -17.83 9.75 10.33
N THR A 130 -17.42 10.96 10.68
CA THR A 130 -18.29 12.14 10.64
C THR A 130 -18.28 12.81 9.26
N ALA A 131 -19.40 13.44 8.90
CA ALA A 131 -19.47 14.21 7.65
C ALA A 131 -18.48 15.39 7.66
N ALA A 132 -18.26 16.01 8.82
CA ALA A 132 -17.31 17.10 8.98
C ALA A 132 -15.86 16.67 8.69
N ALA A 133 -15.42 15.53 9.23
CA ALA A 133 -14.08 14.99 8.98
C ALA A 133 -13.85 14.66 7.49
N ARG A 134 -14.87 14.15 6.80
CA ARG A 134 -14.81 13.93 5.34
C ARG A 134 -14.65 15.25 4.58
N ILE A 135 -15.46 16.25 4.92
CA ILE A 135 -15.42 17.57 4.27
C ILE A 135 -14.06 18.24 4.47
N ASP A 136 -13.46 18.12 5.65
CA ASP A 136 -12.16 18.71 5.94
C ASP A 136 -11.06 18.13 5.06
N THR A 137 -10.92 16.79 5.01
CA THR A 137 -9.90 16.16 4.18
C THR A 137 -10.14 16.46 2.69
N LEU A 138 -11.39 16.46 2.22
CA LEU A 138 -11.73 16.83 0.85
C LEU A 138 -11.33 18.27 0.51
N ARG A 139 -11.62 19.22 1.41
CA ARG A 139 -11.26 20.64 1.22
C ARG A 139 -9.76 20.84 1.26
N ALA A 140 -9.07 20.19 2.20
CA ALA A 140 -7.61 20.24 2.30
C ALA A 140 -6.94 19.67 1.03
N THR A 141 -7.40 18.51 0.56
CA THR A 141 -6.89 17.87 -0.67
C THR A 141 -7.11 18.75 -1.90
N ARG A 142 -8.31 19.34 -2.04
CA ARG A 142 -8.61 20.28 -3.11
C ARG A 142 -7.67 21.50 -3.07
N GLU A 143 -7.41 22.03 -1.89
CA GLU A 143 -6.53 23.20 -1.74
C GLU A 143 -5.07 22.84 -2.04
N ALA A 144 -4.60 21.67 -1.62
CA ALA A 144 -3.25 21.18 -1.95
C ALA A 144 -3.04 21.03 -3.47
N PHE A 145 -4.01 20.44 -4.18
CA PHE A 145 -3.96 20.37 -5.65
C PHE A 145 -3.99 21.75 -6.29
N ARG A 146 -4.80 22.69 -5.78
CA ARG A 146 -4.82 24.07 -6.27
C ARG A 146 -3.49 24.79 -6.03
N PHE A 147 -2.85 24.53 -4.89
CA PHE A 147 -1.59 25.16 -4.50
C PHE A 147 -0.45 24.79 -5.45
N LEU A 148 -0.30 23.51 -5.82
CA LEU A 148 0.71 23.11 -6.81
C LEU A 148 0.32 23.43 -8.25
N GLY A 149 -0.97 23.33 -8.58
CA GLY A 149 -1.43 23.45 -9.97
C GLY A 149 -0.79 22.38 -10.86
N ALA A 150 0.01 22.82 -11.83
CA ALA A 150 0.76 21.93 -12.74
C ALA A 150 2.19 21.62 -12.25
N THR A 151 2.56 22.08 -11.06
CA THR A 151 3.87 21.81 -10.44
C THR A 151 3.87 20.43 -9.78
N ALA A 152 5.04 19.82 -9.63
CA ALA A 152 5.20 18.51 -9.00
C ALA A 152 6.13 18.58 -7.77
N VAL A 153 5.89 17.69 -6.81
CA VAL A 153 6.86 17.37 -5.75
C VAL A 153 7.90 16.41 -6.32
N SER A 154 9.16 16.85 -6.38
CA SER A 154 10.27 15.98 -6.76
C SER A 154 10.79 15.22 -5.53
N PRO A 155 10.88 13.87 -5.59
CA PRO A 155 11.54 13.10 -4.55
C PRO A 155 13.02 13.46 -4.44
N GLY A 156 13.56 13.38 -3.23
CA GLY A 156 14.96 13.55 -2.93
C GLY A 156 15.80 12.29 -3.23
N PRO A 157 17.13 12.37 -2.96
CA PRO A 157 18.05 11.28 -3.26
C PRO A 157 17.82 9.99 -2.46
N ARG A 158 17.14 10.04 -1.30
CA ARG A 158 16.89 8.83 -0.50
C ARG A 158 15.82 7.95 -1.15
N ALA A 159 15.02 8.48 -2.07
CA ALA A 159 14.07 7.70 -2.84
C ALA A 159 14.78 6.59 -3.64
N ASP A 160 15.93 6.88 -4.24
CA ASP A 160 16.70 5.88 -5.01
C ASP A 160 17.25 4.78 -4.09
N PHE A 161 17.81 5.17 -2.94
CA PHE A 161 18.26 4.24 -1.91
C PHE A 161 17.14 3.30 -1.43
N TRP A 162 15.95 3.83 -1.17
CA TRP A 162 14.81 3.02 -0.76
C TRP A 162 14.30 2.13 -1.88
N GLN A 163 14.30 2.59 -3.13
CA GLN A 163 13.88 1.82 -4.28
C GLN A 163 14.76 0.57 -4.45
N GLU A 164 16.08 0.73 -4.43
CA GLU A 164 17.03 -0.39 -4.54
C GLU A 164 16.80 -1.43 -3.44
N ARG A 165 16.60 -0.98 -2.20
CA ARG A 165 16.35 -1.88 -1.06
C ARG A 165 15.02 -2.60 -1.16
N LEU A 166 13.96 -1.90 -1.56
CA LEU A 166 12.64 -2.49 -1.77
C LEU A 166 12.72 -3.54 -2.88
N LEU A 167 13.37 -3.23 -3.99
CA LEU A 167 13.53 -4.15 -5.12
C LEU A 167 14.28 -5.42 -4.70
N ALA A 168 15.43 -5.27 -4.05
CA ALA A 168 16.21 -6.40 -3.56
C ALA A 168 15.43 -7.24 -2.52
N GLY A 169 14.69 -6.59 -1.62
CA GLY A 169 13.85 -7.26 -0.64
C GLY A 169 12.71 -8.06 -1.29
N ILE A 170 12.03 -7.47 -2.28
CA ILE A 170 10.96 -8.14 -3.04
C ILE A 170 11.53 -9.37 -3.76
N GLU A 171 12.65 -9.20 -4.47
CA GLU A 171 13.29 -10.30 -5.20
C GLU A 171 13.67 -11.45 -4.26
N GLN A 172 14.26 -11.15 -3.11
CA GLN A 172 14.63 -12.16 -2.12
C GLN A 172 13.40 -12.89 -1.57
N VAL A 173 12.33 -12.18 -1.21
CA VAL A 173 11.09 -12.80 -0.73
C VAL A 173 10.48 -13.71 -1.80
N LEU A 174 10.47 -13.28 -3.06
CA LEU A 174 9.96 -14.12 -4.16
C LEU A 174 10.81 -15.39 -4.36
N LYS A 175 12.14 -15.30 -4.21
CA LYS A 175 13.03 -16.49 -4.21
C LYS A 175 12.71 -17.42 -3.03
N ASP A 176 12.52 -16.88 -1.84
CA ASP A 176 12.19 -17.66 -0.64
C ASP A 176 10.83 -18.36 -0.79
N VAL A 177 9.83 -17.69 -1.39
CA VAL A 177 8.52 -18.28 -1.73
C VAL A 177 8.69 -19.50 -2.66
N LEU A 178 9.61 -19.44 -3.62
CA LEU A 178 9.89 -20.58 -4.50
C LEU A 178 10.52 -21.74 -3.73
N VAL A 179 11.47 -21.46 -2.82
CA VAL A 179 12.15 -22.48 -1.99
C VAL A 179 11.16 -23.24 -1.10
N VAL A 180 10.21 -22.54 -0.48
CA VAL A 180 9.24 -23.16 0.45
C VAL A 180 8.08 -23.87 -0.25
N GLY A 181 8.01 -23.84 -1.58
CA GLY A 181 7.03 -24.57 -2.37
C GLY A 181 5.79 -23.78 -2.78
N GLY A 182 5.88 -22.44 -2.81
CA GLY A 182 4.85 -21.56 -3.37
C GLY A 182 4.08 -20.73 -2.34
N PHE A 183 3.03 -20.06 -2.80
CA PHE A 183 2.32 -19.01 -2.04
C PHE A 183 1.72 -19.49 -0.70
N VAL A 184 0.99 -20.60 -0.70
CA VAL A 184 0.32 -21.10 0.52
C VAL A 184 1.33 -21.55 1.58
N PRO A 185 2.34 -22.40 1.27
CA PRO A 185 3.42 -22.69 2.21
C PRO A 185 4.13 -21.43 2.72
N ALA A 186 4.42 -20.46 1.83
CA ALA A 186 5.10 -19.22 2.19
C ALA A 186 4.33 -18.37 3.21
N MET A 187 3.00 -18.28 3.10
CA MET A 187 2.17 -17.60 4.10
C MET A 187 2.25 -18.30 5.46
N TYR A 188 2.15 -19.63 5.51
CA TYR A 188 2.17 -20.38 6.78
C TYR A 188 3.55 -20.40 7.43
N GLN A 189 4.62 -20.38 6.63
CA GLN A 189 6.01 -20.33 7.12
C GLN A 189 6.48 -18.90 7.42
N GLY A 190 5.64 -17.89 7.18
CA GLY A 190 5.93 -16.51 7.56
C GLY A 190 6.85 -15.74 6.60
N VAL A 191 7.09 -16.26 5.40
CA VAL A 191 7.92 -15.62 4.37
C VAL A 191 7.30 -14.31 3.88
N LEU A 192 5.97 -14.29 3.75
CA LEU A 192 5.18 -13.11 3.34
C LEU A 192 4.72 -12.25 4.52
N GLY A 193 5.23 -12.52 5.73
CA GLY A 193 4.82 -11.87 6.97
C GLY A 193 4.57 -12.89 8.08
N ASN A 194 5.11 -12.64 9.25
CA ASN A 194 5.00 -13.51 10.42
C ASN A 194 4.52 -12.73 11.66
N ARG A 195 4.42 -13.41 12.80
CA ARG A 195 3.93 -12.82 14.05
C ARG A 195 4.80 -11.67 14.57
N GLU A 196 6.11 -11.72 14.32
CA GLU A 196 7.05 -10.65 14.68
C GLU A 196 6.84 -9.42 13.78
N ASP A 197 6.48 -9.65 12.51
CA ASP A 197 6.04 -8.59 11.58
C ASP A 197 4.59 -8.12 11.86
N GLY A 198 3.93 -8.62 12.90
CA GLY A 198 2.53 -8.32 13.23
C GLY A 198 1.48 -8.97 12.31
N ALA A 199 1.89 -9.90 11.44
CA ALA A 199 1.00 -10.67 10.57
C ALA A 199 0.60 -12.03 11.18
N TYR A 200 -0.66 -12.40 10.95
CA TYR A 200 -1.21 -13.68 11.35
C TYR A 200 -1.87 -14.34 10.14
N PRO A 201 -1.39 -15.50 9.66
CA PRO A 201 -2.05 -16.19 8.55
C PRO A 201 -3.48 -16.57 8.95
N GLY A 202 -4.45 -15.93 8.30
CA GLY A 202 -5.86 -16.19 8.49
C GLY A 202 -6.26 -17.59 8.00
N ARG A 203 -7.32 -18.16 8.58
CA ARG A 203 -7.94 -19.41 8.11
C ARG A 203 -9.30 -19.18 7.43
N ALA A 204 -9.71 -17.92 7.27
CA ALA A 204 -10.97 -17.57 6.62
C ALA A 204 -10.94 -18.04 5.16
N GLY A 205 -12.01 -18.73 4.72
CA GLY A 205 -12.10 -19.26 3.35
C GLY A 205 -11.39 -20.60 3.13
N ALA A 206 -10.73 -21.20 4.13
CA ALA A 206 -10.17 -22.54 4.01
C ALA A 206 -11.25 -23.56 3.62
N ASN A 207 -10.98 -24.37 2.60
CA ASN A 207 -11.90 -25.37 2.03
C ASN A 207 -13.21 -24.79 1.43
N THR A 208 -13.27 -23.48 1.12
CA THR A 208 -14.47 -22.87 0.51
C THR A 208 -14.46 -22.87 -1.02
N VAL A 209 -13.31 -23.17 -1.64
CA VAL A 209 -13.20 -23.32 -3.10
C VAL A 209 -13.59 -24.74 -3.47
N ALA A 210 -14.70 -24.88 -4.20
CA ALA A 210 -15.12 -26.15 -4.81
C ALA A 210 -14.73 -26.17 -6.29
N GLU A 211 -14.37 -27.34 -6.82
CA GLU A 211 -14.24 -27.54 -8.26
C GLU A 211 -15.56 -27.18 -8.93
N ARG A 212 -15.49 -26.39 -9.99
CA ARG A 212 -16.65 -26.03 -10.79
C ARG A 212 -17.17 -27.31 -11.43
N ALA A 213 -18.35 -27.77 -11.03
CA ALA A 213 -18.97 -28.94 -11.65
C ALA A 213 -19.02 -28.73 -13.17
N THR A 214 -18.31 -29.57 -13.91
CA THR A 214 -18.39 -29.61 -15.37
C THR A 214 -19.82 -29.99 -15.72
N ALA A 215 -20.56 -29.05 -16.31
CA ALA A 215 -21.87 -29.34 -16.87
C ALA A 215 -21.68 -30.40 -17.96
N CYS A 216 -22.21 -31.61 -17.73
CA CYS A 216 -22.44 -32.62 -18.76
C CYS A 216 -23.53 -32.17 -19.71
#